data_AF-A0A0R1NR49-F1
#
_entry.id   AF-A0A0R1NR49-F1
#
_cell.length_a   1.000
_cell.length_b   1.000
_cell.length_c   1.000
_cell.angle_alpha   90.00
_cell.angle_beta   90.00
_cell.angle_gamma   90.00
#
_symmetry.space_group_name_H-M   'P 1'
#
loop_
_entity.id
_entity.type
_entity.pdbx_description
1 polymer ?
#
loop_
_entity_poly.entity_id
_entity_poly.type
_entity_poly.pdbx_seq_one_letter_code
_entity_poly.pdbx_strand_id
1 'polypeptide(L)'
;MKNMKTIMVVCGSGIATSTVAEGKIRDYLQSKGDLDKVKIYKGNIAQYVNNVDDYDVFVSTVVVPDNIKDKVINAVPLLTGINTDKVYEQIMDKLGFEK
;
A
#
# COMPACT_ATOMS: atom_id res chain seq x y z
N MET A 1 -11.21 -13.02 -15.45
CA MET A 1 -10.70 -13.74 -14.26
C MET A 1 -10.52 -12.68 -13.18
N LYS A 2 -11.11 -12.87 -11.99
CA LYS A 2 -11.15 -11.83 -10.93
C LYS A 2 -9.77 -11.80 -10.27
N ASN A 3 -8.81 -11.05 -10.84
CA ASN A 3 -7.47 -10.88 -10.28
C ASN A 3 -7.57 -10.04 -9.01
N MET A 4 -7.81 -10.71 -7.88
CA MET A 4 -7.86 -10.09 -6.57
C MET A 4 -6.46 -9.57 -6.23
N LYS A 5 -6.30 -8.26 -6.16
CA LYS A 5 -5.04 -7.58 -5.92
C LYS A 5 -4.69 -7.61 -4.44
N THR A 6 -3.42 -7.78 -4.12
CA THR A 6 -2.93 -7.79 -2.73
C THR A 6 -2.07 -6.57 -2.48
N ILE A 7 -2.48 -5.74 -1.51
CA ILE A 7 -1.71 -4.58 -1.03
C ILE A 7 -1.10 -4.97 0.30
N MET A 8 0.22 -4.88 0.41
CA MET A 8 0.96 -5.12 1.63
C MET A 8 1.43 -3.79 2.23
N VAL A 9 0.84 -3.37 3.35
CA VAL A 9 1.24 -2.17 4.09
C VAL A 9 2.22 -2.56 5.19
N VAL A 10 3.45 -2.07 5.09
CA VAL A 10 4.49 -2.36 6.06
C VAL A 10 4.92 -1.11 6.83
N CYS A 11 4.94 -1.23 8.15
CA CYS A 11 5.36 -0.16 9.05
C CYS A 11 6.53 -0.62 9.91
N GLY A 12 7.61 0.17 9.93
CA GLY A 12 8.77 -0.10 10.80
C GLY A 12 8.55 0.34 12.26
N SER A 13 7.54 1.17 12.53
CA SER A 13 7.39 1.88 13.81
C SER A 13 6.14 1.48 14.63
N GLY A 14 5.32 0.52 14.15
CA GLY A 14 4.16 -0.01 14.90
C GLY A 14 2.82 0.01 14.14
N ILE A 15 1.81 -0.68 14.69
CA ILE A 15 0.53 -1.00 14.04
C ILE A 15 -0.45 0.20 13.95
N ALA A 16 -0.27 1.22 14.79
CA ALA A 16 -1.21 2.33 14.93
C ALA A 16 -1.45 3.10 13.61
N THR A 17 -0.39 3.30 12.83
CA THR A 17 -0.43 4.08 11.59
C THR A 17 -0.97 3.29 10.40
N SER A 18 -0.84 1.95 10.43
CA SER A 18 -1.42 1.07 9.41
C SER A 18 -2.96 1.05 9.43
N THR A 19 -3.61 1.20 10.59
CA THR A 19 -5.08 1.23 10.67
C THR A 19 -5.68 2.48 10.01
N VAL A 20 -5.02 3.63 10.16
CA VAL A 20 -5.45 4.90 9.53
C VAL A 20 -5.28 4.85 8.02
N ALA A 21 -4.15 4.33 7.55
CA ALA A 21 -3.90 4.12 6.13
C ALA A 21 -4.90 3.13 5.52
N GLU A 22 -5.11 1.99 6.18
CA GLU A 22 -6.07 0.97 5.77
C GLU A 22 -7.47 1.55 5.64
N GLY A 23 -7.98 2.27 6.65
CA GLY A 23 -9.31 2.88 6.62
C GLY A 23 -9.50 3.78 5.39
N LYS A 24 -8.59 4.73 5.17
CA LYS A 24 -8.66 5.63 4.01
C LYS A 24 -8.57 4.90 2.66
N ILE A 25 -7.69 3.91 2.53
CA ILE A 25 -7.59 3.08 1.30
C ILE A 25 -8.91 2.33 1.08
N ARG A 26 -9.49 1.77 2.14
CA ARG A 26 -10.76 1.04 2.07
C ARG A 26 -11.89 1.96 1.66
N ASP A 27 -12.04 3.13 2.27
CA ASP A 27 -13.07 4.12 1.89
C ASP A 27 -12.94 4.53 0.42
N TYR A 28 -11.71 4.78 -0.04
CA TYR A 28 -11.43 5.16 -1.41
C TYR A 28 -11.74 4.04 -2.42
N LEU A 29 -11.31 2.81 -2.13
CA LEU A 29 -11.63 1.62 -2.94
C LEU A 29 -13.12 1.28 -2.91
N GLN A 30 -13.79 1.51 -1.78
CA GLN A 30 -15.23 1.30 -1.63
C GLN A 30 -16.02 2.30 -2.48
N SER A 31 -15.58 3.57 -2.54
CA SER A 31 -16.17 4.59 -3.40
C SER A 31 -16.04 4.24 -4.90
N LYS A 32 -14.98 3.54 -5.29
CA LYS A 32 -14.78 3.04 -6.66
C LYS A 32 -15.48 1.70 -6.95
N GLY A 33 -15.90 0.97 -5.92
CA GLY A 33 -16.47 -0.39 -6.05
C GLY A 33 -15.42 -1.49 -6.24
N ASP A 34 -14.15 -1.18 -5.97
CA ASP A 34 -13.02 -2.10 -6.15
C ASP A 34 -12.55 -2.73 -4.83
N LEU A 35 -13.14 -2.37 -3.70
CA LEU A 35 -12.82 -2.97 -2.39
C LEU A 35 -12.91 -4.50 -2.41
N ASP A 36 -13.89 -5.05 -3.14
CA ASP A 36 -14.12 -6.50 -3.28
C ASP A 36 -13.04 -7.20 -4.14
N LYS A 37 -12.19 -6.41 -4.81
CA LYS A 37 -11.10 -6.87 -5.68
C LYS A 37 -9.74 -6.68 -5.03
N VAL A 38 -9.65 -6.11 -3.82
CA VAL A 38 -8.38 -5.77 -3.18
C VAL A 38 -8.32 -6.31 -1.76
N LYS A 39 -7.26 -7.05 -1.43
CA LYS A 39 -6.94 -7.45 -0.05
C LYS A 39 -5.79 -6.63 0.49
N ILE A 40 -6.01 -6.01 1.64
CA ILE A 40 -4.99 -5.23 2.34
C ILE A 40 -4.43 -6.10 3.47
N TYR A 41 -3.12 -6.28 3.46
CA TYR A 41 -2.33 -6.97 4.47
C TYR A 41 -1.42 -5.98 5.18
N LYS A 42 -1.06 -6.28 6.43
CA LYS A 42 -0.16 -5.44 7.21
C LYS A 42 0.93 -6.24 7.89
N GLY A 43 2.14 -5.69 7.94
CA GLY A 43 3.30 -6.41 8.47
C GLY A 43 4.54 -5.54 8.63
N ASN A 44 5.68 -6.20 8.82
CA ASN A 44 6.97 -5.53 9.02
C ASN A 44 7.82 -5.57 7.75
N ILE A 45 8.33 -4.42 7.31
CA ILE A 45 9.15 -4.30 6.09
C ILE A 45 10.27 -5.35 6.05
N ALA A 46 10.92 -5.64 7.18
CA ALA A 46 12.06 -6.56 7.24
C ALA A 46 11.71 -8.02 6.89
N GLN A 47 10.49 -8.47 7.19
CA GLN A 47 10.07 -9.84 6.88
C GLN A 47 9.52 -9.98 5.46
N TYR A 48 8.94 -8.90 4.94
CA TYR A 48 8.19 -8.94 3.69
C TYR A 48 8.96 -8.34 2.52
N VAL A 49 10.07 -7.63 2.76
CA VAL A 49 10.98 -7.13 1.70
C VAL A 49 11.56 -8.26 0.83
N ASN A 50 11.72 -9.46 1.39
CA ASN A 50 12.15 -10.64 0.64
C ASN A 50 11.01 -11.30 -0.14
N ASN A 51 9.75 -11.00 0.21
CA ASN A 51 8.55 -11.55 -0.43
C ASN A 51 7.84 -10.49 -1.30
N VAL A 52 8.53 -9.42 -1.71
CA VAL A 52 7.93 -8.34 -2.51
C VAL A 52 7.34 -8.79 -3.83
N ASP A 53 7.79 -9.93 -4.34
CA ASP A 53 7.34 -10.52 -5.60
C ASP A 53 6.00 -11.29 -5.47
N ASP A 54 5.61 -11.67 -4.25
CA ASP A 54 4.36 -12.43 -4.00
C ASP A 54 3.12 -11.51 -3.92
N TYR A 55 3.35 -10.20 -3.77
CA TYR A 55 2.29 -9.21 -3.64
C TYR A 55 2.29 -8.25 -4.82
N ASP A 56 1.10 -7.85 -5.25
CA ASP A 56 0.93 -6.96 -6.39
C ASP A 56 1.38 -5.53 -6.06
N VAL A 57 1.18 -5.11 -4.80
CA VAL A 57 1.58 -3.79 -4.31
C VAL A 57 2.21 -3.87 -2.92
N PHE A 58 3.42 -3.34 -2.79
CA PHE A 58 4.03 -3.07 -1.50
C PHE A 58 3.95 -1.60 -1.15
N VAL A 59 3.63 -1.31 0.10
CA VAL A 59 3.46 0.04 0.64
C VAL A 59 4.30 0.16 1.91
N SER A 60 5.46 0.79 1.83
CA SER A 60 6.36 1.00 2.96
C SER A 60 6.15 2.35 3.60
N THR A 61 5.92 2.39 4.91
CA THR A 61 5.85 3.66 5.65
C THR A 61 7.19 4.11 6.22
N VAL A 62 8.29 3.50 5.80
CA VAL A 62 9.66 3.87 6.19
C VAL A 62 10.52 4.04 4.95
N VAL A 63 11.62 4.77 5.12
CA VAL A 63 12.63 4.93 4.08
C VAL A 63 13.20 3.55 3.73
N VAL A 64 13.00 3.17 2.48
CA VAL A 64 13.57 1.95 1.89
C VAL A 64 14.78 2.30 1.04
N PRO A 65 15.75 1.38 0.90
CA PRO A 65 16.86 1.58 -0.02
C PRO A 65 16.37 1.66 -1.48
N ASP A 66 17.01 2.49 -2.30
CA ASP A 66 16.65 2.71 -3.72
C ASP A 66 16.62 1.41 -4.55
N ASN A 67 17.35 0.38 -4.12
CA ASN A 67 17.32 -0.97 -4.70
C ASN A 67 15.91 -1.57 -4.78
N ILE A 68 15.07 -1.37 -3.75
CA ILE A 68 13.70 -1.94 -3.70
C ILE A 68 12.61 -0.89 -3.92
N LYS A 69 12.98 0.40 -3.89
CA LYS A 69 12.08 1.54 -4.10
C LYS A 69 11.21 1.44 -5.34
N ASP A 70 11.70 0.84 -6.42
CA ASP A 70 10.92 0.69 -7.66
C ASP A 70 9.77 -0.33 -7.52
N LYS A 71 9.95 -1.30 -6.62
CA LYS A 71 8.98 -2.34 -6.28
C LYS A 71 8.09 -1.99 -5.08
N VAL A 72 8.38 -0.92 -4.34
CA VAL A 72 7.63 -0.55 -3.13
C VAL A 72 7.22 0.93 -3.14
N ILE A 73 5.97 1.20 -2.79
CA ILE A 73 5.40 2.54 -2.72
C ILE A 73 5.73 3.16 -1.37
N ASN A 74 6.16 4.42 -1.38
CA ASN A 74 6.52 5.14 -0.18
C ASN A 74 5.29 5.79 0.46
N ALA A 75 4.80 5.19 1.55
CA ALA A 75 3.66 5.65 2.35
C ALA A 75 4.06 6.43 3.60
N VAL A 76 5.31 6.87 3.72
CA VAL A 76 5.70 7.92 4.68
C VAL A 76 4.72 9.12 4.66
N PRO A 77 4.24 9.61 3.49
CA PRO A 77 3.26 10.69 3.43
C PRO A 77 1.94 10.37 4.16
N LEU A 78 1.52 9.09 4.19
CA LEU A 78 0.31 8.64 4.91
C LEU A 78 0.37 8.89 6.42
N LEU A 79 1.57 8.83 7.02
CA LEU A 79 1.75 9.19 8.43
C LEU A 79 1.74 10.69 8.66
N THR A 80 2.42 11.43 7.79
CA THR A 80 2.58 12.88 7.96
C THR A 80 1.28 13.64 7.69
N GLY A 81 0.31 13.01 7.00
CA GLY A 81 -0.93 13.66 6.59
C GLY A 81 -0.76 14.63 5.41
N ILE A 82 0.47 14.76 4.89
CA ILE A 82 0.82 15.64 3.78
C ILE A 82 0.96 14.78 2.54
N ASN A 83 0.27 15.11 1.43
CA ASN A 83 0.30 14.34 0.17
C ASN A 83 -0.15 12.86 0.29
N THR A 84 -1.14 12.57 1.13
CA THR A 84 -1.72 11.21 1.23
C THR A 84 -2.37 10.75 -0.07
N ASP A 85 -2.97 11.68 -0.81
CA ASP A 85 -3.69 11.44 -2.06
C ASP A 85 -2.75 10.95 -3.15
N LYS A 86 -1.54 11.52 -3.25
CA LYS A 86 -0.50 11.04 -4.17
C LYS A 86 -0.13 9.58 -3.93
N VAL A 87 -0.06 9.16 -2.66
CA VAL A 87 0.23 7.76 -2.34
C VAL A 87 -0.90 6.86 -2.81
N TYR A 88 -2.16 7.29 -2.66
CA TYR A 88 -3.32 6.54 -3.18
C TYR A 88 -3.33 6.46 -4.70
N GLU A 89 -3.00 7.55 -5.39
CA GLU A 89 -2.84 7.57 -6.85
C GLU A 89 -1.75 6.58 -7.30
N GLN A 90 -0.58 6.60 -6.65
CA GLN A 90 0.50 5.64 -6.95
C GLN A 90 0.09 4.19 -6.70
N ILE A 91 -0.68 3.93 -5.63
CA ILE A 91 -1.22 2.60 -5.35
C ILE A 91 -2.18 2.19 -6.46
N MET A 92 -3.07 3.07 -6.90
CA MET A 92 -4.02 2.77 -7.98
C MET A 92 -3.35 2.55 -9.33
N ASP A 93 -2.34 3.35 -9.65
CA ASP A 93 -1.50 3.23 -10.84
C ASP A 93 -0.85 1.83 -10.89
N LYS A 94 -0.19 1.42 -9.79
CA LYS A 94 0.40 0.07 -9.67
C LYS A 94 -0.64 -1.04 -9.73
N LEU A 95 -1.83 -0.82 -9.17
CA LEU A 95 -2.92 -1.80 -9.25
C LEU A 95 -3.54 -1.90 -10.64
N GLY A 96 -3.32 -0.92 -11.52
CA GLY A 96 -3.98 -0.80 -12.82
C GLY A 96 -5.46 -0.45 -12.72
N PHE A 97 -5.89 0.23 -11.64
CA PHE A 97 -7.26 0.77 -11.49
C PHE A 97 -7.42 2.15 -12.13
N GLU A 98 -6.48 2.56 -13.01
CA GLU A 98 -6.61 3.77 -13.80
C GLU A 98 -7.96 3.75 -14.56
N LYS A 99 -8.70 4.84 -14.45
CA LYS A 99 -9.99 5.03 -15.10
C LYS A 99 -9.91 6.25 -15.98
#